data_AF-A0A923GCB6-F1
#
_entry.id   AF-A0A923GCB6-F1
#
_cell.length_a   1.000
_cell.length_b   1.000
_cell.length_c   1.000
_cell.angle_alpha   90.00
_cell.angle_beta   90.00
_cell.angle_gamma   90.00
#
_symmetry.space_group_name_H-M   'P 1'
#
loop_
_entity.id
_entity.type
_entity.pdbx_description
1 polymer ?
#
loop_
_entity_poly.entity_id
_entity_poly.type
_entity_poly.pdbx_seq_one_letter_code
_entity_poly.pdbx_strand_id
1 'polypeptide(L)' 'MKNKPAPFWVKVNQIRGTWMEGAGSVNTAQYLQNVANGMTKENAALNTWAGRMSQKYGYTKVLKVEDVNGVIHATFGK' A
#
# COMPACT_ATOMS: atom_id res chain seq x y z
N MET A 1 30.93 32.18 -15.01
CA MET A 1 30.25 31.39 -13.96
C MET A 1 29.53 30.21 -14.64
N LYS A 2 29.84 28.96 -14.28
CA LYS A 2 29.16 27.79 -14.85
C LYS A 2 27.92 27.47 -14.01
N ASN A 3 26.73 27.58 -14.59
CA ASN A 3 25.48 27.15 -13.96
C ASN A 3 25.56 25.62 -13.73
N LYS A 4 25.62 25.19 -12.47
CA LYS A 4 25.43 23.77 -12.13
C LYS A 4 23.95 23.43 -12.39
N PRO A 5 23.62 22.39 -13.17
CA PRO A 5 22.25 21.94 -13.29
C PRO A 5 21.73 21.51 -11.92
N ALA A 6 20.46 21.87 -11.63
CA ALA A 6 19.81 21.47 -10.39
C ALA A 6 19.74 19.93 -10.29
N PRO A 7 19.95 19.34 -9.11
CA PRO A 7 19.84 17.90 -8.93
C PRO A 7 18.45 17.41 -9.32
N PHE A 8 18.40 16.30 -10.07
CA PHE A 8 17.17 15.66 -10.51
C PHE A 8 16.61 14.84 -9.35
N TRP A 9 15.70 15.42 -8.57
CA TRP A 9 15.06 14.73 -7.47
C TRP A 9 13.92 13.84 -7.97
N VAL A 10 13.93 12.56 -7.59
CA VAL A 10 12.81 11.64 -7.84
C VAL A 10 11.81 11.78 -6.70
N LYS A 11 10.55 12.06 -7.03
CA LYS A 11 9.42 12.05 -6.08
C LYS A 11 8.60 10.78 -6.25
N VAL A 12 8.52 9.97 -5.20
CA VAL A 12 7.65 8.78 -5.17
C VAL A 12 6.27 9.19 -4.64
N ASN A 13 5.28 9.25 -5.55
CA ASN A 13 3.91 9.65 -5.21
C ASN A 13 3.03 8.49 -4.72
N GLN A 14 3.41 7.25 -5.06
CA GLN A 14 2.66 6.05 -4.68
C GLN A 14 3.58 4.84 -4.52
N ILE A 15 3.13 3.88 -3.72
CA ILE A 15 3.80 2.60 -3.49
C ILE A 15 2.77 1.47 -3.63
N ARG A 16 3.16 0.34 -4.21
CA ARG A 16 2.30 -0.84 -4.39
C ARG A 16 2.87 -2.03 -3.63
N GLY A 17 2.04 -2.66 -2.80
CA GLY A 17 2.30 -3.97 -2.22
C GLY A 17 1.59 -5.08 -3.00
N THR A 18 2.19 -6.28 -3.01
CA THR A 18 1.58 -7.50 -3.53
C THR A 18 1.64 -8.55 -2.42
N TRP A 19 0.48 -9.08 -2.03
CA TRP A 19 0.32 -9.98 -0.89
C TRP A 19 -0.45 -11.22 -1.33
N MET A 20 0.09 -12.41 -1.07
CA MET A 20 -0.47 -13.67 -1.57
C MET A 20 -1.09 -14.49 -0.44
N GLU A 21 -2.31 -14.96 -0.66
CA GLU A 21 -2.97 -15.92 0.23
C GLU A 21 -2.22 -17.26 0.25
N GLY A 22 -2.26 -17.98 1.38
CA GLY A 22 -1.54 -19.25 1.54
C GLY A 22 -0.01 -19.15 1.68
N ALA A 23 0.58 -17.97 1.46
CA ALA A 23 2.03 -17.74 1.53
C ALA A 23 2.52 -17.24 2.91
N GLY A 24 1.72 -17.37 3.98
CA GLY A 24 2.06 -16.85 5.31
C GLY A 24 2.12 -15.31 5.37
N SER A 25 1.49 -14.62 4.42
CA SER A 25 1.45 -13.16 4.35
C SER A 25 0.59 -12.57 5.48
N VAL A 26 1.24 -11.91 6.44
CA VAL A 26 0.56 -11.16 7.52
C VAL A 26 -0.38 -10.10 6.96
N ASN A 27 0.01 -9.41 5.89
CA ASN A 27 -0.84 -8.39 5.27
C ASN A 27 -2.09 -8.99 4.62
N THR A 28 -1.98 -10.17 4.01
CA THR A 28 -3.13 -10.87 3.44
C THR A 28 -4.10 -11.28 4.53
N ALA A 29 -3.59 -11.93 5.59
CA ALA A 29 -4.43 -12.36 6.71
C ALA A 29 -5.16 -11.19 7.37
N GLN A 30 -4.45 -10.09 7.65
CA GLN A 30 -5.04 -8.88 8.23
C GLN A 30 -6.04 -8.21 7.28
N TYR A 31 -5.73 -8.13 5.98
CA TYR A 31 -6.64 -7.57 4.99
C TYR A 31 -7.96 -8.34 4.94
N LEU A 32 -7.90 -9.67 4.78
CA LEU A 32 -9.08 -10.52 4.68
C LEU A 32 -9.89 -10.49 5.98
N GLN A 33 -9.24 -10.51 7.14
CA GLN A 33 -9.90 -10.38 8.43
C GLN A 33 -10.62 -9.02 8.56
N ASN A 34 -9.97 -7.93 8.16
CA ASN A 34 -10.57 -6.59 8.21
C ASN A 34 -11.80 -6.48 7.30
N VAL A 35 -11.72 -7.04 6.08
CA VAL A 35 -12.87 -7.10 5.15
C VAL A 35 -14.00 -7.94 5.75
N ALA A 36 -13.68 -9.11 6.32
CA ALA A 36 -14.67 -9.96 6.98
C ALA A 36 -15.35 -9.26 8.17
N ASN A 37 -14.63 -8.36 8.85
CA ASN A 37 -15.17 -7.51 9.92
C ASN A 37 -15.98 -6.30 9.41
N GLY A 38 -16.26 -6.21 8.10
CA GLY A 38 -17.09 -5.16 7.52
C GLY A 38 -16.36 -3.86 7.16
N MET A 39 -15.02 -3.83 7.21
CA MET A 39 -14.27 -2.68 6.71
C MET A 39 -14.38 -2.59 5.18
N THR A 40 -14.39 -1.36 4.66
CA THR A 40 -14.17 -1.15 3.22
C THR A 40 -12.80 -1.68 2.81
N LYS A 41 -12.62 -2.02 1.54
CA LYS A 41 -11.34 -2.56 1.04
C LYS A 41 -10.17 -1.60 1.30
N GLU A 42 -10.41 -0.30 1.17
CA GLU A 42 -9.43 0.75 1.44
C GLU A 42 -9.04 0.77 2.92
N ASN A 43 -10.03 0.79 3.82
CA ASN A 43 -9.78 0.77 5.26
C ASN A 43 -9.12 -0.54 5.70
N ALA A 44 -9.53 -1.67 5.12
CA ALA A 44 -8.92 -2.96 5.37
C ALA A 44 -7.43 -2.97 4.99
N ALA A 45 -7.08 -2.38 3.84
CA ALA A 45 -5.70 -2.26 3.38
C ALA A 45 -4.88 -1.29 4.25
N LEU A 46 -5.44 -0.12 4.63
CA LEU A 46 -4.79 0.83 5.54
C LEU A 46 -4.53 0.26 6.93
N ASN A 47 -5.40 -0.64 7.40
CA ASN A 47 -5.29 -1.25 8.72
C ASN A 47 -4.38 -2.49 8.79
N THR A 48 -3.75 -2.90 7.69
CA THR A 48 -2.67 -3.90 7.70
C THR A 48 -1.37 -3.32 8.27
N TRP A 49 -0.39 -4.18 8.61
CA TRP A 49 0.95 -3.75 8.99
C TRP A 49 1.59 -2.88 7.88
N ALA A 50 1.54 -3.33 6.62
CA ALA A 50 2.06 -2.54 5.50
C ALA A 50 1.33 -1.21 5.35
N GLY A 51 0.00 -1.18 5.48
CA GLY A 51 -0.79 0.06 5.45
C GLY A 51 -0.40 1.05 6.55
N ARG A 52 -0.18 0.57 7.78
CA ARG A 52 0.29 1.39 8.90
C ARG A 52 1.71 1.90 8.67
N MET A 53 2.59 1.11 8.07
CA MET A 53 3.95 1.55 7.71
C MET A 53 3.92 2.59 6.59
N SER A 54 3.12 2.39 5.54
CA SER A 54 2.91 3.35 4.46
C SER A 54 2.47 4.72 4.99
N GLN A 55 1.53 4.73 5.95
CA GLN A 55 1.05 5.96 6.60
C GLN A 55 2.16 6.71 7.34
N LYS A 56 3.09 6.01 8.00
CA LYS A 56 4.25 6.65 8.67
C LYS A 56 5.17 7.41 7.70
N TYR A 57 5.17 7.05 6.42
CA TYR A 57 5.93 7.74 5.37
C TYR A 57 5.08 8.73 4.55
N GLY A 58 3.87 9.01 5.00
CA GLY A 58 2.95 9.98 4.41
C GLY A 58 2.09 9.44 3.28
N TYR A 59 2.04 8.12 3.06
CA TYR A 59 1.11 7.50 2.10
C TYR A 59 -0.21 7.16 2.81
N THR A 60 -1.06 8.16 2.97
CA THR A 60 -2.25 8.10 3.84
C THR A 60 -3.52 7.62 3.14
N LYS A 61 -3.46 7.41 1.83
CA LYS A 61 -4.61 7.02 1.01
C LYS A 61 -4.36 5.68 0.33
N VAL A 62 -5.42 4.93 0.11
CA VAL A 62 -5.41 3.78 -0.80
C VAL A 62 -6.01 4.23 -2.13
N LEU A 63 -5.22 4.15 -3.19
CA LEU A 63 -5.63 4.53 -4.54
C LEU A 63 -6.29 3.37 -5.28
N LYS A 64 -5.91 2.14 -4.94
CA LYS A 64 -6.43 0.93 -5.56
C LYS A 64 -6.21 -0.28 -4.66
N VAL A 65 -7.21 -1.15 -4.57
CA VAL A 65 -7.05 -2.54 -4.09
C VAL A 65 -7.61 -3.49 -5.13
N GLU A 66 -6.79 -4.42 -5.59
CA GLU A 66 -7.18 -5.47 -6.52
C GLU A 66 -6.99 -6.80 -5.83
N ASP A 67 -7.95 -7.71 -6.00
CA ASP A 67 -7.81 -9.11 -5.60
C ASP A 67 -7.93 -9.94 -6.88
N VAL A 68 -6.83 -10.58 -7.27
CA VAL A 68 -6.75 -11.40 -8.48
C VAL A 68 -6.29 -12.79 -8.05
N ASN A 69 -7.23 -13.74 -7.98
CA ASN A 69 -6.98 -15.13 -7.63
C ASN A 69 -6.20 -15.30 -6.29
N GLY A 70 -6.59 -14.57 -5.24
CA GLY A 70 -5.94 -14.64 -3.92
C GLY A 70 -4.63 -13.84 -3.84
N VAL A 71 -4.32 -13.05 -4.87
CA VAL A 71 -3.23 -12.08 -4.88
C VAL A 71 -3.81 -10.69 -4.70
N ILE A 72 -3.56 -10.11 -3.53
CA ILE A 72 -4.01 -8.77 -3.17
C ILE A 72 -2.92 -7.77 -3.58
N HIS A 73 -3.31 -6.80 -4.39
CA HIS A 73 -2.47 -5.66 -4.74
C HIS A 73 -3.04 -4.38 -4.13
N ALA A 74 -2.31 -3.77 -3.19
CA ALA A 74 -2.70 -2.52 -2.56
C ALA A 74 -1.76 -1.38 -2.99
N THR A 75 -2.32 -0.33 -3.60
CA THR A 75 -1.59 0.88 -3.98
C THR A 75 -1.87 2.00 -2.98
N PHE A 76 -0.85 2.47 -2.29
CA PHE A 76 -0.93 3.59 -1.34
C PHE A 76 -0.38 4.87 -1.97
N GLY A 77 -1.10 5.97 -1.83
CA GLY A 77 -0.75 7.29 -2.35
C GLY A 77 -0.48 8.30 -1.23
N LYS A 78 0.32 9.33 -1.54
CA LYS A 78 0.50 10.50 -0.69
C LYS A 78 -0.74 11.38 -0.58
#